data_AF-A0A6J6ZWX7-F1
#
_entry.id   AF-A0A6J6ZWX7-F1
#
_cell.length_a   1.000
_cell.length_b   1.000
_cell.length_c   1.000
_cell.angle_alpha   90.00
_cell.angle_beta   90.00
_cell.angle_gamma   90.00
#
_symmetry.space_group_name_H-M   'P 1'
#
loop_
_entity.id
_entity.type
_entity.pdbx_description
1 polymer ?
#
loop_
_entity_poly.entity_id
_entity_poly.type
_entity_poly.pdbx_seq_one_letter_code
_entity_poly.pdbx_strand_id
1 'polypeptide(L)'
;MLCVRSCPDWCIYIEGHKELAPPRRAGGAPRKVNKLDRFDIDYALCMYCGICVEVCPFDALFWSPEYEYSEPKISDLLHDKTKLGEWMETVPAAPELEVGAEKKKGK
;
A
#
# COMPACT_ATOMS: atom_id res chain seq x y z
N MET A 1 -4.70 5.99 5.93
CA MET A 1 -5.71 4.92 6.14
C MET A 1 -6.94 5.15 5.26
N LEU A 2 -6.77 5.38 3.95
CA LEU A 2 -7.90 5.61 3.03
C LEU A 2 -8.38 4.30 2.41
N CYS A 3 -7.45 3.45 1.97
CA CYS A 3 -7.73 2.13 1.41
C CYS A 3 -8.59 1.26 2.32
N VAL A 4 -8.23 1.09 3.60
CA VAL A 4 -9.03 0.30 4.57
C VAL A 4 -10.46 0.83 4.74
N ARG A 5 -10.65 2.15 4.72
CA ARG A 5 -11.97 2.77 4.88
C ARG A 5 -12.82 2.71 3.62
N SER A 6 -12.18 2.60 2.46
CA SER A 6 -12.86 2.62 1.16
C SER A 6 -13.08 1.21 0.60
N CYS A 7 -12.43 0.20 1.18
CA CYS A 7 -12.63 -1.20 0.80
C CYS A 7 -14.08 -1.63 1.10
N PRO A 8 -14.83 -2.18 0.13
CA PRO A 8 -16.21 -2.60 0.33
C PRO A 8 -16.33 -3.83 1.25
N ASP A 9 -15.34 -4.72 1.22
CA ASP A 9 -15.33 -5.99 1.99
C ASP A 9 -14.55 -5.89 3.31
N TRP A 10 -13.92 -4.74 3.58
CA TRP A 10 -13.01 -4.52 4.70
C TRP A 10 -11.87 -5.56 4.80
N CYS A 11 -11.35 -6.01 3.67
CA CYS A 11 -10.30 -7.02 3.60
C CYS A 11 -8.88 -6.52 3.97
N ILE A 12 -8.70 -5.24 4.31
CA ILE A 12 -7.38 -4.64 4.58
C ILE A 12 -7.23 -4.31 6.07
N TYR A 13 -6.16 -4.78 6.71
CA TYR A 13 -5.82 -4.46 8.09
C TYR A 13 -4.64 -3.50 8.14
N ILE A 14 -4.80 -2.35 8.82
CA ILE A 14 -3.75 -1.33 8.94
C ILE A 14 -3.61 -0.89 10.39
N GLU A 15 -2.39 -1.03 10.92
CA GLU A 15 -2.01 -0.50 12.23
C GLU A 15 -0.76 0.36 12.08
N GLY A 16 -0.68 1.43 12.87
CA GLY A 16 0.45 2.33 12.84
C GLY A 16 0.45 3.30 14.01
N HIS A 17 1.64 3.71 14.42
CA HIS A 17 1.85 4.67 15.49
C HIS A 17 2.59 5.91 15.00
N LYS A 18 2.69 6.93 15.86
CA LYS A 18 3.48 8.13 15.61
C LYS A 18 4.83 8.00 16.31
N GLU A 19 5.90 8.21 15.58
CA GLU A 19 7.25 8.32 16.14
C GLU A 19 7.87 9.69 15.82
N LEU A 20 8.90 10.07 16.56
CA LEU A 20 9.67 11.28 16.30
C LEU A 20 10.80 10.95 15.31
N ALA A 21 10.79 11.60 14.16
CA ALA A 21 11.85 11.58 13.17
C ALA A 21 12.77 12.81 13.34
N PRO A 22 14.06 12.68 12.96
CA PRO A 22 14.98 13.79 12.96
C PRO A 22 14.49 14.97 12.09
N PRO A 23 14.93 16.20 12.43
CA PRO A 23 14.59 17.39 11.65
C PRO A 23 15.12 17.27 10.21
N ARG A 24 14.40 17.84 9.23
CA ARG A 24 14.86 17.85 7.82
C ARG A 24 16.12 18.69 7.59
N ARG A 25 16.43 19.60 8.53
CA ARG A 25 17.55 20.54 8.47
C ARG A 25 18.25 20.57 9.81
N ALA A 26 19.57 20.76 9.80
CA ALA A 26 20.36 20.91 11.02
C ALA A 26 19.78 22.02 11.91
N GLY A 27 19.66 21.76 13.21
CA GLY A 27 19.09 22.70 14.19
C GLY A 27 17.55 22.79 14.22
N GLY A 28 16.83 22.02 13.41
CA GLY A 28 15.36 22.00 13.43
C GLY A 28 14.76 21.17 14.58
N ALA A 29 13.46 21.35 14.84
CA ALA A 29 12.72 20.54 15.81
C ALA A 29 12.43 19.12 15.28
N PRO A 30 12.37 18.10 16.15
CA PRO A 30 11.92 16.76 15.79
C PRO A 30 10.51 16.77 15.20
N ARG A 31 10.27 15.92 14.21
CA ARG A 31 8.98 15.87 13.49
C ARG A 31 8.23 14.61 13.86
N LYS A 32 6.90 14.70 14.02
CA LYS A 32 6.06 13.51 14.18
C LYS A 32 5.83 12.91 12.79
N VAL A 33 6.19 11.64 12.62
CA VAL A 33 5.92 10.85 11.40
C VAL A 33 5.06 9.64 11.76
N ASN A 34 4.27 9.17 10.79
CA ASN A 34 3.50 7.94 10.96
C ASN A 34 4.39 6.76 10.56
N LYS A 35 4.49 5.76 11.43
CA LYS A 35 5.10 4.47 11.15
C LYS A 35 4.01 3.44 10.95
N LEU A 36 4.21 2.58 9.96
CA LEU A 36 3.31 1.49 9.63
C LEU A 36 3.78 0.24 10.39
N ASP A 37 2.95 -0.26 11.29
CA ASP A 37 3.23 -1.45 12.10
C ASP A 37 2.70 -2.71 11.43
N ARG A 38 1.50 -2.61 10.85
CA ARG A 38 0.81 -3.72 10.19
C ARG A 38 0.17 -3.26 8.90
N PHE A 39 0.29 -4.08 7.86
CA PHE A 39 -0.43 -3.90 6.62
C PHE A 39 -0.66 -5.28 6.00
N ASP A 40 -1.88 -5.77 6.13
CA ASP A 40 -2.25 -7.09 5.64
C ASP A 40 -3.47 -6.96 4.71
N ILE A 41 -3.55 -7.85 3.72
CA ILE A 41 -4.71 -8.01 2.84
C ILE A 41 -5.19 -9.45 2.95
N ASP A 42 -6.47 -9.63 3.27
CA ASP A 42 -7.13 -10.92 3.27
C ASP A 42 -7.71 -11.20 1.88
N TYR A 43 -7.00 -12.04 1.11
CA TYR A 43 -7.44 -12.43 -0.22
C TYR A 43 -8.60 -13.44 -0.21
N ALA A 44 -8.96 -14.02 0.94
CA ALA A 44 -10.18 -14.80 1.05
C ALA A 44 -11.44 -13.91 1.06
N LEU A 45 -11.29 -12.61 1.39
CA LEU A 45 -12.38 -11.63 1.41
C LEU A 45 -12.34 -10.65 0.24
N CYS A 46 -11.16 -10.38 -0.32
CA CYS A 46 -10.97 -9.39 -1.38
C CYS A 46 -11.77 -9.74 -2.66
N MET A 47 -12.63 -8.83 -3.13
CA MET A 47 -13.33 -8.99 -4.41
C MET A 47 -12.59 -8.40 -5.63
N TYR A 48 -11.34 -7.96 -5.47
CA TYR A 48 -10.50 -7.37 -6.54
C TYR A 48 -11.09 -6.13 -7.24
N CYS A 49 -11.85 -5.31 -6.51
CA CYS A 49 -12.49 -4.11 -7.09
C CYS A 49 -11.53 -2.96 -7.47
N GLY A 50 -10.28 -2.95 -6.98
CA GLY A 50 -9.29 -1.92 -7.30
C GLY A 50 -9.43 -0.58 -6.58
N ILE A 51 -10.51 -0.36 -5.81
CA ILE A 51 -10.76 0.91 -5.08
C ILE A 51 -9.57 1.30 -4.20
N CYS A 52 -8.94 0.33 -3.51
CA CYS A 52 -7.79 0.59 -2.63
C CYS A 52 -6.57 1.18 -3.36
N VAL A 53 -6.37 0.84 -4.63
CA VAL A 53 -5.33 1.38 -5.51
C VAL A 53 -5.67 2.82 -5.87
N GLU A 54 -6.89 3.06 -6.34
CA GLU A 54 -7.34 4.39 -6.80
C GLU A 54 -7.36 5.44 -5.69
N VAL A 55 -7.84 5.07 -4.50
CA VAL A 55 -7.95 6.02 -3.38
C VAL A 55 -6.62 6.28 -2.68
N CYS A 56 -5.54 5.58 -3.04
CA CYS A 56 -4.25 5.72 -2.38
C CYS A 56 -3.60 7.07 -2.78
N PRO A 57 -3.46 8.03 -1.85
CA PRO A 57 -2.93 9.34 -2.21
C PRO A 57 -1.41 9.33 -2.47
N PHE A 58 -0.74 8.25 -2.06
CA PHE A 58 0.70 8.08 -2.15
C PHE A 58 1.12 7.11 -3.25
N ASP A 59 0.16 6.57 -4.01
CA ASP A 59 0.42 5.56 -5.04
C ASP A 59 1.26 4.42 -4.43
N ALA A 60 0.84 3.91 -3.26
CA ALA A 60 1.56 2.89 -2.51
C ALA A 60 1.05 1.46 -2.78
N LEU A 61 -0.06 1.32 -3.52
CA LEU A 61 -0.67 0.06 -3.88
C LEU A 61 -0.82 0.00 -5.39
N PHE A 62 -0.57 -1.18 -5.96
CA PHE A 62 -0.59 -1.43 -7.40
C PHE A 62 -1.11 -2.83 -7.67
N TRP A 63 -1.53 -3.06 -8.91
CA TRP A 63 -1.74 -4.41 -9.40
C TRP A 63 -0.40 -5.06 -9.72
N SER A 64 -0.16 -6.22 -9.12
CA SER A 64 0.91 -7.13 -9.51
C SER A 64 0.38 -8.11 -10.58
N PRO A 65 1.24 -8.61 -11.48
CA PRO A 65 0.89 -9.72 -12.36
C PRO A 65 0.81 -11.07 -11.63
N GLU A 66 1.13 -11.16 -10.34
CA GLU A 66 0.96 -12.41 -9.58
C GLU A 66 -0.54 -12.77 -9.46
N TYR A 67 -0.93 -13.92 -10.01
CA TYR A 67 -2.30 -14.47 -9.89
C TYR A 67 -2.32 -15.92 -9.38
N GLU A 68 -1.19 -16.63 -9.40
CA GLU A 68 -1.08 -18.05 -9.01
C GLU A 68 -0.66 -18.21 -7.54
N TYR A 69 -1.42 -17.63 -6.62
CA TYR A 69 -1.15 -17.69 -5.16
C TYR A 69 -2.21 -18.51 -4.41
N SER A 70 -2.76 -19.54 -5.06
CA SER A 70 -3.71 -20.43 -4.41
C SER A 70 -3.06 -21.17 -3.24
N GLU A 71 -3.73 -21.17 -2.09
CA GLU A 71 -3.25 -21.83 -0.88
C GLU A 71 -4.20 -22.96 -0.44
N PRO A 72 -3.70 -24.03 0.21
CA PRO A 72 -4.53 -25.14 0.67
C PRO A 72 -5.40 -24.80 1.89
N LYS A 73 -5.05 -23.73 2.63
CA LYS A 73 -5.81 -23.26 3.80
C LYS A 73 -6.20 -21.80 3.60
N ILE A 74 -7.42 -21.48 4.02
CA ILE A 74 -7.93 -20.10 3.97
C ILE A 74 -7.09 -19.11 4.80
N SER A 75 -6.48 -19.58 5.90
CA SER A 75 -5.61 -18.76 6.75
C SER A 75 -4.37 -18.24 6.02
N ASP A 76 -3.93 -18.95 4.98
CA ASP A 76 -2.69 -18.67 4.27
C ASP A 76 -2.90 -17.60 3.17
N LEU A 77 -4.17 -17.24 2.89
CA LEU A 77 -4.58 -16.13 2.02
C LEU A 77 -4.56 -14.76 2.72
N LEU A 78 -4.26 -14.71 4.02
CA LEU A 78 -3.96 -13.47 4.72
C LEU A 78 -2.49 -13.11 4.46
N HIS A 79 -2.27 -12.18 3.53
CA HIS A 79 -0.93 -11.77 3.13
C HIS A 79 -0.51 -10.54 3.91
N ASP A 80 0.56 -10.67 4.68
CA ASP A 80 1.17 -9.56 5.41
C ASP A 80 2.02 -8.67 4.49
N LYS A 81 2.53 -7.58 5.04
CA LYS A 81 3.39 -6.62 4.32
C LYS A 81 4.61 -7.29 3.68
N THR A 82 5.14 -8.35 4.30
CA THR A 82 6.32 -9.06 3.80
C THR A 82 5.98 -9.83 2.53
N LYS A 83 4.94 -10.68 2.59
CA LYS A 83 4.46 -11.48 1.45
C LYS A 83 4.01 -10.58 0.29
N LEU A 84 3.31 -9.48 0.59
CA LEU A 84 2.95 -8.48 -0.43
C LEU A 84 4.18 -7.80 -1.05
N GLY A 85 5.26 -7.64 -0.29
CA GLY A 85 6.51 -7.06 -0.75
C GLY A 85 7.25 -7.93 -1.78
N GLU A 86 7.10 -9.25 -1.71
CA GLU A 86 7.69 -10.19 -2.68
C GLU A 86 7.16 -9.93 -4.11
N TRP A 87 5.90 -9.50 -4.23
CA TRP A 87 5.27 -9.22 -5.52
C TRP A 87 5.68 -7.88 -6.12
N MET A 88 6.38 -7.01 -5.38
CA MET A 88 6.82 -5.71 -5.87
C MET A 88 7.85 -5.81 -7.00
N GLU A 89 8.60 -6.92 -7.08
CA GLU A 89 9.59 -7.14 -8.13
C GLU A 89 8.94 -7.29 -9.51
N THR A 90 7.69 -7.78 -9.57
CA THR A 90 6.99 -8.05 -10.83
C THR A 90 6.01 -6.95 -11.21
N VAL A 91 5.79 -5.94 -10.36
CA VAL A 91 4.94 -4.78 -10.66
C VAL A 91 5.53 -3.99 -11.84
N PRO A 92 4.79 -3.80 -12.95
CA PRO A 92 5.26 -3.01 -14.08
C PRO A 92 5.54 -1.56 -13.68
N ALA A 93 6.53 -0.96 -14.33
CA ALA A 93 6.76 0.47 -14.19
C ALA A 93 5.50 1.25 -14.61
N ALA A 94 5.18 2.30 -13.87
CA ALA A 94 4.08 3.19 -14.24
C ALA A 94 4.30 3.72 -15.66
N PRO A 95 3.27 3.73 -16.52
CA PRO A 95 3.39 4.19 -17.89
C PRO A 95 3.86 5.65 -17.93
N GLU A 96 4.55 6.01 -19.03
CA GLU A 96 4.93 7.40 -19.24
C GLU A 96 3.67 8.28 -19.31
N LEU A 97 3.74 9.43 -18.66
CA LEU A 97 2.67 10.41 -18.76
C LEU A 97 2.68 11.02 -20.16
N GLU A 98 1.50 11.25 -20.72
CA GLU A 98 1.32 11.90 -22.01
C GLU A 98 2.06 13.24 -22.08
N VAL A 99 2.51 13.62 -23.28
CA VAL A 99 3.23 14.87 -23.49
C VAL A 99 2.36 16.06 -23.06
N GLY A 100 2.80 16.75 -22.00
CA GLY A 100 2.07 17.88 -21.40
C GLY A 100 1.31 17.55 -20.11
N ALA A 101 1.26 16.29 -19.68
CA ALA A 101 0.69 15.91 -18.39
C ALA A 101 1.68 16.20 -17.24
N GLU A 102 1.21 16.90 -16.21
CA GLU A 102 2.02 17.18 -15.03
C GLU A 102 2.22 15.90 -14.20
N LYS A 103 3.49 15.56 -13.89
CA LYS A 103 3.78 14.52 -12.88
C LYS A 103 3.16 14.94 -11.56
N LYS A 104 2.30 14.08 -10.99
CA LYS A 104 1.79 14.24 -9.62
C LYS A 104 3.00 14.41 -8.70
N LYS A 105 3.22 15.64 -8.22
CA LYS A 105 4.32 15.92 -7.29
C LYS A 105 4.02 15.15 -6.02
N GLY A 106 4.76 14.07 -5.77
CA GLY A 106 4.78 13.40 -4.48
C GLY A 106 5.02 14.44 -3.38
N LYS A 107 4.12 14.49 -2.39
CA LYS A 107 4.08 15.56 -1.38
C LYS A 107 5.17 15.42 -0.32
#